data_AF-A0A3B9BTW0-F1
#
_entry.id   AF-A0A3B9BTW0-F1
#
_cell.length_a   1.000
_cell.length_b   1.000
_cell.length_c   1.000
_cell.angle_alpha   90.00
_cell.angle_beta   90.00
_cell.angle_gamma   90.00
#
_symmetry.space_group_name_H-M   'P 1'
#
loop_
_entity.id
_entity.type
_entity.pdbx_description
1 polymer ?
#
loop_
_entity_poly.entity_id
_entity_poly.type
_entity_poly.pdbx_seq_one_letter_code
_entity_poly.pdbx_strand_id
1 'polypeptide(L)'
;ATIFEMVHQNAAQLPIQLSEAGIDWLHFPIEDFDAPDGKINQSWLAIANCAHKVLDQGGKVLAHCMGGQGRSGMAILRLMVERGISPEIALKQIRTVRPMAVETHVQYDWATRI
;
A
#
# COMPACT_ATOMS: atom_id res chain seq x y z
N ALA A 1 7.13 -3.56 2.38
CA ALA A 1 8.51 -4.09 2.42
C ALA A 1 8.47 -5.49 2.99
N THR A 2 9.31 -6.40 2.50
CA THR A 2 9.45 -7.75 3.02
C THR A 2 10.13 -7.74 4.39
N ILE A 3 10.03 -8.84 5.15
CA ILE A 3 10.73 -8.95 6.44
C ILE A 3 12.25 -8.80 6.24
N PHE A 4 12.78 -9.37 5.16
CA PHE A 4 14.20 -9.27 4.83
C PHE A 4 14.62 -7.80 4.62
N GLU A 5 13.86 -7.04 3.82
CA GLU A 5 14.11 -5.60 3.64
C GLU A 5 14.03 -4.83 4.97
N MET A 6 13.04 -5.13 5.80
CA MET A 6 12.88 -4.46 7.11
C MET A 6 14.07 -4.73 8.03
N VAL A 7 14.53 -5.99 8.12
CA VAL A 7 15.71 -6.34 8.92
C VAL A 7 16.96 -5.65 8.37
N HIS A 8 17.16 -5.67 7.06
CA HIS A 8 18.32 -5.05 6.41
C HIS A 8 18.39 -3.53 6.65
N GLN A 9 17.24 -2.87 6.81
CA GLN A 9 17.15 -1.44 7.12
C GLN A 9 17.04 -1.13 8.60
N ASN A 10 17.26 -2.10 9.49
CA ASN A 10 17.09 -1.95 10.95
C ASN A 10 15.67 -1.49 11.36
N ALA A 11 14.66 -1.80 10.55
CA ALA A 11 13.26 -1.47 10.77
C ALA A 11 12.44 -2.64 11.35
N ALA A 12 13.10 -3.69 11.85
CA ALA A 12 12.42 -4.87 12.41
C ALA A 12 11.52 -4.55 13.62
N GLN A 13 11.81 -3.46 14.34
CA GLN A 13 11.04 -3.01 15.51
C GLN A 13 9.87 -2.09 15.14
N LEU A 14 9.71 -1.71 13.86
CA LEU A 14 8.67 -0.79 13.42
C LEU A 14 7.25 -1.21 13.86
N PRO A 15 6.84 -2.50 13.79
CA PRO A 15 5.51 -2.91 14.23
C PRO A 15 5.26 -2.63 15.72
N ILE A 16 6.28 -2.85 16.56
CA ILE A 16 6.21 -2.63 18.01
C ILE A 16 6.11 -1.12 18.29
N GLN A 17 6.97 -0.32 17.65
CA GLN A 17 6.97 1.14 17.81
C GLN A 17 5.65 1.78 17.36
N LEU A 18 5.04 1.28 16.29
CA LEU A 18 3.72 1.74 15.84
C LEU A 18 2.63 1.35 16.84
N SER A 19 2.66 0.12 17.34
CA SER A 19 1.71 -0.34 18.35
C SER A 19 1.80 0.48 19.65
N GLU A 20 3.02 0.77 20.14
CA GLU A 20 3.25 1.62 21.31
C GLU A 20 2.76 3.07 21.10
N ALA A 21 2.80 3.55 19.85
CA ALA A 21 2.24 4.84 19.46
C ALA A 21 0.71 4.81 19.23
N GLY A 22 0.05 3.67 19.42
CA GLY A 22 -1.39 3.51 19.19
C GLY A 22 -1.78 3.53 17.70
N ILE A 23 -0.87 3.15 16.82
CA ILE A 23 -1.06 3.07 15.37
C ILE A 23 -1.18 1.60 14.97
N ASP A 24 -2.33 1.22 14.42
CA ASP A 24 -2.53 -0.11 13.87
C ASP A 24 -1.59 -0.34 12.67
N TRP A 25 -0.97 -1.52 12.62
CA TRP A 25 -0.04 -1.90 11.57
C TRP A 25 -0.54 -3.13 10.81
N LEU A 26 -0.59 -3.03 9.48
CA LEU A 26 -0.97 -4.10 8.58
C LEU A 26 0.20 -4.39 7.63
N HIS A 27 0.72 -5.61 7.68
CA HIS A 27 1.87 -5.99 6.86
C HIS A 27 1.43 -6.56 5.50
N PHE A 28 1.85 -5.88 4.44
CA PHE A 28 1.65 -6.33 3.05
C PHE A 28 3.02 -6.50 2.36
N PRO A 29 3.68 -7.66 2.54
CA PRO A 29 5.04 -7.87 2.05
C PRO A 29 5.02 -8.15 0.54
N ILE A 30 5.45 -7.18 -0.25
CA ILE A 30 5.61 -7.30 -1.71
C ILE A 30 7.07 -7.05 -2.06
N GLU A 31 7.62 -7.90 -2.94
CA GLU A 31 8.97 -7.74 -3.49
C GLU A 31 9.10 -6.44 -4.29
N ASP A 32 10.32 -5.90 -4.36
CA ASP A 32 10.52 -4.62 -5.05
C ASP A 32 10.18 -4.71 -6.53
N PHE A 33 9.55 -3.65 -7.06
CA PHE A 33 9.02 -3.57 -8.43
C PHE A 33 7.89 -4.55 -8.82
N ASP A 34 7.47 -5.44 -7.92
CA ASP A 34 6.44 -6.45 -8.20
C ASP A 34 5.04 -6.05 -7.68
N ALA A 35 4.05 -6.91 -7.94
CA ALA A 35 2.71 -6.91 -7.37
C ALA A 35 2.49 -8.15 -6.49
N PRO A 36 1.52 -8.12 -5.56
CA PRO A 36 1.25 -9.27 -4.69
C PRO A 36 0.66 -10.45 -5.48
N ASP A 37 1.04 -11.65 -5.07
CA ASP A 37 0.55 -12.91 -5.63
C ASP A 37 0.11 -13.89 -4.53
N GLY A 38 -0.46 -15.04 -4.93
CA GLY A 38 -0.80 -16.15 -4.04
C GLY A 38 -1.52 -15.72 -2.75
N LYS A 39 -0.94 -16.10 -1.59
CA LYS A 39 -1.49 -15.80 -0.26
C LYS A 39 -1.43 -14.31 0.09
N ILE A 40 -0.42 -13.59 -0.42
CA ILE A 40 -0.30 -12.15 -0.17
C ILE A 40 -1.44 -11.44 -0.89
N ASN A 41 -1.68 -11.75 -2.16
CA ASN A 41 -2.82 -11.18 -2.88
C ASN A 41 -4.16 -11.47 -2.18
N GLN A 42 -4.34 -12.68 -1.63
CA GLN A 42 -5.55 -13.04 -0.88
C GLN A 42 -5.73 -12.23 0.42
N SER A 43 -4.65 -11.74 1.04
CA SER A 43 -4.75 -10.92 2.25
C SER A 43 -5.20 -9.48 1.98
N TRP A 44 -5.14 -9.02 0.72
CA TRP A 44 -5.52 -7.66 0.35
C TRP A 44 -6.93 -7.30 0.80
N LEU A 45 -7.92 -8.19 0.60
CA LEU A 45 -9.31 -7.91 0.96
C LEU A 45 -9.46 -7.53 2.44
N ALA A 46 -8.75 -8.22 3.35
CA ALA A 46 -8.79 -7.91 4.77
C ALA A 46 -8.14 -6.56 5.08
N ILE A 47 -7.02 -6.26 4.42
CA ILE A 47 -6.29 -4.99 4.55
C ILE A 47 -7.15 -3.83 4.04
N ALA A 48 -7.71 -3.96 2.84
CA ALA A 48 -8.59 -2.98 2.23
C ALA A 48 -9.82 -2.70 3.10
N ASN A 49 -10.49 -3.74 3.59
CA ASN A 49 -11.64 -3.59 4.50
C ASN A 49 -11.29 -2.78 5.77
N CYS A 50 -10.11 -3.04 6.37
CA CYS A 50 -9.64 -2.26 7.51
C CYS A 50 -9.39 -0.79 7.11
N ALA A 51 -8.67 -0.56 6.02
CA ALA A 51 -8.37 0.77 5.51
C ALA A 51 -9.64 1.57 5.17
N HIS A 52 -10.61 0.96 4.48
CA HIS A 52 -11.89 1.59 4.17
C HIS A 52 -12.64 1.97 5.44
N LYS A 53 -12.72 1.07 6.43
CA LYS A 53 -13.37 1.35 7.72
C LYS A 53 -12.74 2.55 8.44
N VAL A 54 -11.41 2.64 8.48
CA VAL A 54 -10.70 3.78 9.08
C VAL A 54 -11.05 5.08 8.35
N LEU A 55 -11.03 5.07 7.01
CA LEU A 55 -11.34 6.24 6.18
C LEU A 55 -12.82 6.66 6.32
N ASP A 56 -13.76 5.72 6.40
CA ASP A 56 -15.19 6.00 6.57
C ASP A 56 -15.49 6.65 7.93
N GLN A 57 -14.65 6.39 8.94
CA GLN A 57 -14.72 7.00 10.25
C GLN A 57 -13.99 8.36 10.33
N GLY A 58 -13.49 8.88 9.20
CA GLY A 58 -12.72 10.13 9.14
C GLY A 58 -11.27 9.99 9.62
N GLY A 59 -10.79 8.76 9.82
CA GLY A 59 -9.41 8.45 10.15
C GLY A 59 -8.46 8.62 8.96
N LYS A 60 -7.19 8.25 9.16
CA LYS A 60 -6.14 8.37 8.14
C LYS A 60 -5.43 7.04 7.96
N VAL A 61 -5.11 6.71 6.71
CA VAL A 61 -4.33 5.53 6.34
C VAL A 61 -3.00 5.98 5.75
N LEU A 62 -1.91 5.40 6.24
CA LEU A 62 -0.56 5.62 5.72
C LEU A 62 -0.08 4.34 5.05
N ALA A 63 0.30 4.41 3.77
CA ALA A 63 0.99 3.33 3.08
C ALA A 63 2.46 3.70 2.88
N HIS A 64 3.37 2.77 3.18
CA HIS A 64 4.81 2.97 2.96
C HIS A 64 5.45 1.72 2.34
N CYS A 65 6.55 1.93 1.63
CA CYS A 65 7.47 0.88 1.21
C CYS A 65 8.90 1.31 1.60
N MET A 66 9.90 1.04 0.76
CA MET A 66 11.26 1.55 0.93
C MET A 66 11.37 3.01 0.43
N GLY A 67 11.16 3.22 -0.87
CA GLY A 67 11.30 4.54 -1.49
C GLY A 67 10.04 5.40 -1.47
N GLY A 68 8.89 4.86 -1.06
CA GLY A 68 7.60 5.56 -1.10
C GLY A 68 7.05 5.82 -2.51
N GLN A 69 7.45 4.99 -3.49
CA GLN A 69 7.16 5.17 -4.91
C GLN A 69 6.19 4.08 -5.43
N GLY A 70 6.68 2.93 -5.88
CA GLY A 70 5.89 1.90 -6.55
C GLY A 70 4.90 1.18 -5.65
N ARG A 71 5.38 0.35 -4.72
CA ARG A 71 4.54 -0.51 -3.87
C ARG A 71 3.53 0.27 -3.02
N SER A 72 3.95 1.39 -2.42
CA SER A 72 3.03 2.25 -1.67
C SER A 72 2.05 2.97 -2.58
N GLY A 73 2.50 3.49 -3.72
CA GLY A 73 1.64 4.12 -4.72
C GLY A 73 0.60 3.15 -5.28
N MET A 74 0.98 1.89 -5.49
CA MET A 74 0.12 0.81 -5.94
C MET A 74 -1.01 0.52 -4.94
N ALA A 75 -0.68 0.40 -3.66
CA ALA A 75 -1.69 0.17 -2.63
C ALA A 75 -2.67 1.36 -2.51
N ILE A 76 -2.17 2.60 -2.58
CA ILE A 76 -3.02 3.80 -2.57
C ILE A 76 -3.90 3.86 -3.83
N LEU A 77 -3.36 3.55 -5.00
CA LEU A 77 -4.12 3.47 -6.25
C LEU A 77 -5.27 2.46 -6.13
N ARG A 78 -4.99 1.26 -5.61
CA ARG A 78 -5.99 0.22 -5.41
C ARG A 78 -7.13 0.67 -4.50
N LEU A 79 -6.82 1.31 -3.35
CA LEU A 79 -7.84 1.84 -2.44
C LEU A 79 -8.68 2.97 -3.07
N MET A 80 -8.10 3.81 -3.92
CA MET A 80 -8.82 4.86 -4.64
C MET A 80 -9.76 4.27 -5.69
N VAL A 81 -9.31 3.25 -6.43
CA VAL A 81 -10.12 2.53 -7.42
C VAL A 81 -11.28 1.80 -6.77
N GLU A 82 -11.04 1.12 -5.64
CA GLU A 82 -12.09 0.46 -4.84
C GLU A 82 -13.13 1.45 -4.29
N ARG A 83 -12.76 2.72 -4.12
CA ARG A 83 -13.67 3.82 -3.76
C ARG A 83 -14.35 4.49 -4.96
N GLY A 84 -14.23 3.91 -6.16
CA GLY A 84 -14.94 4.35 -7.36
C GLY A 84 -14.23 5.45 -8.17
N ILE A 85 -12.97 5.78 -7.86
CA ILE A 85 -12.20 6.72 -8.67
C ILE A 85 -11.64 5.97 -9.89
N SER A 86 -11.76 6.53 -11.10
CA SER A 86 -11.17 5.91 -12.29
C SER A 86 -9.66 5.72 -12.08
N PRO A 87 -9.08 4.58 -12.51
CA PRO A 87 -7.66 4.32 -12.30
C PRO A 87 -6.74 5.40 -12.88
N GLU A 88 -7.07 5.94 -14.05
CA GLU A 88 -6.31 6.99 -14.73
C GLU A 88 -6.34 8.30 -13.93
N ILE A 89 -7.51 8.66 -13.40
CA ILE A 89 -7.69 9.84 -12.55
C ILE A 89 -6.93 9.67 -11.23
N ALA A 90 -7.08 8.50 -10.58
CA ALA A 90 -6.42 8.19 -9.33
C ALA A 90 -4.90 8.23 -9.48
N LEU A 91 -4.34 7.57 -10.49
CA LEU A 91 -2.90 7.59 -10.74
C LEU A 91 -2.39 9.00 -11.02
N LYS A 92 -3.11 9.79 -11.82
CA LYS A 92 -2.75 11.18 -12.09
C LYS A 92 -2.72 11.99 -10.79
N GLN A 93 -3.71 11.83 -9.92
CA GLN A 93 -3.76 12.50 -8.61
C GLN A 93 -2.61 12.08 -7.70
N ILE A 94 -2.30 10.78 -7.60
CA ILE A 94 -1.18 10.31 -6.80
C ILE A 94 0.14 10.91 -7.32
N ARG A 95 0.32 10.97 -8.65
CA ARG A 95 1.53 11.49 -9.28
C ARG A 95 1.71 13.00 -9.16
N THR A 96 0.69 13.77 -8.77
CA THR A 96 0.90 15.19 -8.42
C THR A 96 1.68 15.34 -7.11
N VAL A 97 1.57 14.37 -6.19
CA VAL A 97 2.26 14.35 -4.90
C VAL A 97 3.53 13.50 -4.94
N ARG A 98 3.49 12.37 -5.65
CA ARG A 98 4.60 11.42 -5.83
C ARG A 98 4.77 11.09 -7.31
N PRO A 99 5.55 11.87 -8.08
CA PRO A 99 5.64 11.72 -9.54
C PRO A 99 5.99 10.30 -10.02
N MET A 100 6.76 9.56 -9.22
CA MET A 100 7.21 8.20 -9.52
C MET A 100 6.30 7.10 -8.93
N ALA A 101 5.11 7.44 -8.43
CA ALA A 101 4.19 6.46 -7.88
C ALA A 101 3.71 5.48 -8.96
N VAL A 102 3.61 4.20 -8.57
CA VAL A 102 3.35 3.05 -9.45
C VAL A 102 4.42 2.96 -10.54
N GLU A 103 5.42 2.13 -10.30
CA GLU A 103 6.67 2.09 -11.07
C GLU A 103 6.60 1.11 -12.23
N THR A 104 5.81 0.04 -12.11
CA THR A 104 5.74 -1.02 -13.12
C THR A 104 4.33 -1.24 -13.64
N HIS A 105 4.22 -1.82 -14.84
CA HIS A 105 2.93 -2.21 -15.43
C HIS A 105 2.23 -3.27 -14.58
N VAL A 106 2.97 -4.23 -14.02
CA VAL A 106 2.43 -5.26 -13.14
C VAL A 106 1.77 -4.64 -11.90
N GLN A 107 2.37 -3.60 -11.32
CA GLN A 107 1.77 -2.85 -10.21
C GLN A 107 0.49 -2.12 -10.63
N TYR A 108 0.52 -1.43 -11.77
CA TYR A 108 -0.66 -0.74 -12.29
C TYR A 108 -1.80 -1.74 -12.53
N ASP A 109 -1.53 -2.79 -13.29
CA ASP A 109 -2.53 -3.80 -13.65
C ASP A 109 -3.13 -4.46 -12.42
N TRP A 110 -2.33 -4.72 -11.38
CA TRP A 110 -2.86 -5.25 -10.14
C TRP A 110 -3.76 -4.23 -9.41
N ALA A 111 -3.35 -2.97 -9.34
CA ALA A 111 -4.07 -1.93 -8.62
C ALA A 111 -5.39 -1.50 -9.29
N THR A 112 -5.53 -1.71 -10.61
CA THR A 112 -6.70 -1.29 -11.37
C THR A 112 -7.80 -2.36 -11.52
N ARG A 113 -7.52 -3.61 -11.14
CA ARG A 113 -8.50 -4.71 -11.15
C ARG A 113 -9.51 -4.52 -10.02
N ILE A 114 -10.80 -4.71 -10.32
CA ILE A 114 -11.89 -4.82 -9.33
C ILE A 114 -12.40 -6.25 -9.36
#